data_AF-D3DDP5-F1
#
_entry.id   AF-D3DDP5-F1
#
_cell.length_a   1.000
_cell.length_b   1.000
_cell.length_c   1.000
_cell.angle_alpha   90.00
_cell.angle_beta   90.00
_cell.angle_gamma   90.00
#
_symmetry.space_group_name_H-M   'P 1'
#
loop_
_entity.id
_entity.type
_entity.pdbx_description
1 polymer ?
#
loop_
_entity_poly.entity_id
_entity_poly.type
_entity_poly.pdbx_seq_one_letter_code
_entity_poly.pdbx_strand_id
1 'polypeptide(L)'
;MIGWPSSMWMTHVANHPCWCSLWSEGPLVSLYLEDMLVSDDDIAARAAHRFLSPALHRRVRSVVRAYDPASCHCHDSRICAFCEALADDILLTNYQRIRKAACGDLPQTRAGEVIREWQSMIRSLRDPAGAGAINADHAGGLLAAYAPSTVPAGGARSGKTTSEEEHVWLRPAWAQLVNYPTRMLGIELRRRAAVRRGLPARPMRSLDASPVAGRLRMDPVADSALREFVVGLWAQVADPYDLPETSATHGVSAAQAGEALDRGRALLRRHDLPLDTVLLANPLAERAGPESLSALDGDRLVARPDEHCTTVEQARAEITARISGELTGIAESRHWNSKAPMFSHGPLVSVLRSLVDLAEGSRADPAKVCRGMGGIGEDAARREVSRLAVLLSEAGIAWLDGLLTGLERSEMCGARG
;
A
#
# COMPACT_ATOMS: atom_id res chain seq x y z
N MET A 1 -61.10 -5.79 -8.27
CA MET A 1 -60.98 -5.41 -9.69
C MET A 1 -59.56 -4.90 -9.89
N ILE A 2 -58.70 -5.67 -10.58
CA ILE A 2 -58.15 -5.39 -11.93
C ILE A 2 -57.14 -4.23 -11.88
N GLY A 3 -55.87 -4.30 -12.29
CA GLY A 3 -55.06 -5.28 -13.02
C GLY A 3 -53.66 -4.66 -13.28
N TRP A 4 -52.66 -5.49 -13.58
CA TRP A 4 -51.25 -5.13 -13.86
C TRP A 4 -51.04 -4.36 -15.19
N PRO A 5 -49.81 -3.88 -15.53
CA PRO A 5 -48.85 -4.74 -16.27
C PRO A 5 -47.33 -4.56 -15.95
N SER A 6 -46.61 -5.62 -16.31
CA SER A 6 -45.15 -5.83 -16.35
C SER A 6 -44.41 -5.08 -17.48
N SER A 7 -43.10 -4.83 -17.28
CA SER A 7 -41.95 -4.90 -18.24
C SER A 7 -40.85 -3.90 -17.80
N MET A 8 -39.65 -4.28 -17.34
CA MET A 8 -38.54 -5.01 -17.97
C MET A 8 -37.82 -4.18 -19.05
N TRP A 9 -36.68 -3.56 -18.70
CA TRP A 9 -35.45 -3.48 -19.52
C TRP A 9 -34.22 -3.36 -18.59
N MET A 10 -33.44 -4.45 -18.54
CA MET A 10 -32.00 -4.44 -18.24
C MET A 10 -31.28 -3.67 -19.34
N THR A 11 -30.16 -3.00 -19.04
CA THR A 11 -28.98 -2.98 -19.93
C THR A 11 -27.70 -2.47 -19.23
N HIS A 12 -26.70 -3.36 -19.25
CA HIS A 12 -25.25 -3.13 -19.37
C HIS A 12 -24.46 -2.43 -18.26
N VAL A 13 -24.18 -3.21 -17.21
CA VAL A 13 -22.93 -3.12 -16.42
C VAL A 13 -21.84 -3.90 -17.17
N ALA A 14 -20.77 -3.21 -17.58
CA ALA A 14 -19.65 -3.82 -18.28
C ALA A 14 -18.55 -4.29 -17.31
N ASN A 15 -18.42 -5.62 -17.22
CA ASN A 15 -17.18 -6.41 -17.18
C ASN A 15 -16.13 -6.18 -16.08
N HIS A 16 -16.57 -6.27 -14.81
CA HIS A 16 -15.89 -7.19 -13.90
C HIS A 16 -16.89 -8.32 -13.60
N PRO A 17 -16.54 -9.61 -13.72
CA PRO A 17 -17.41 -10.66 -13.23
C PRO A 17 -17.66 -10.36 -11.75
N CYS A 18 -18.92 -10.11 -11.40
CA CYS A 18 -19.32 -9.88 -10.02
C CYS A 18 -19.24 -11.25 -9.31
N TRP A 19 -18.09 -11.58 -8.74
CA TRP A 19 -17.84 -12.87 -8.10
C TRP A 19 -18.79 -13.13 -6.92
N CYS A 20 -19.46 -12.10 -6.38
CA CYS A 20 -20.47 -12.27 -5.33
C CYS A 20 -21.64 -13.20 -5.73
N SER A 21 -21.93 -13.37 -7.03
CA SER A 21 -23.00 -14.29 -7.47
C SER A 21 -22.55 -15.75 -7.64
N LEU A 22 -21.24 -16.05 -7.61
CA LEU A 22 -20.72 -17.43 -7.67
C LEU A 22 -20.82 -18.18 -6.33
N TRP A 23 -21.19 -17.47 -5.26
CA TRP A 23 -21.31 -17.98 -3.90
C TRP A 23 -22.76 -18.17 -3.43
N SER A 24 -23.74 -18.12 -4.34
CA SER A 24 -25.11 -18.51 -3.99
C SER A 24 -25.09 -19.97 -3.55
N GLU A 25 -25.62 -20.25 -2.35
CA GLU A 25 -25.69 -21.56 -1.70
C GLU A 25 -26.33 -22.62 -2.61
N GLY A 26 -25.51 -23.22 -3.47
CA GLY A 26 -25.85 -24.47 -4.16
C GLY A 26 -26.00 -25.59 -3.13
N PRO A 27 -26.57 -26.74 -3.52
CA PRO A 27 -26.71 -27.89 -2.63
C PRO A 27 -25.36 -28.18 -1.94
N LEU A 28 -25.43 -28.61 -0.67
CA LEU A 28 -24.29 -28.93 0.20
C LEU A 28 -23.43 -30.06 -0.42
N VAL A 29 -22.66 -29.74 -1.45
CA VAL A 29 -21.62 -30.62 -1.98
C VAL A 29 -20.50 -30.62 -0.95
N SER A 30 -20.21 -31.79 -0.38
CA SER A 30 -19.02 -31.98 0.44
C SER A 30 -17.80 -31.71 -0.42
N LEU A 31 -17.06 -30.65 -0.09
CA LEU A 31 -15.80 -30.29 -0.74
C LEU A 31 -14.64 -30.75 0.13
N TYR A 32 -13.60 -31.24 -0.53
CA TYR A 32 -12.36 -31.71 0.07
C TYR A 32 -11.19 -30.81 -0.35
N LEU A 33 -10.06 -30.88 0.35
CA LEU A 33 -8.90 -30.06 -0.01
C LEU A 33 -8.32 -30.43 -1.38
N GLU A 34 -8.40 -31.69 -1.79
CA GLU A 34 -7.97 -32.11 -3.12
C GLU A 34 -8.80 -31.48 -4.25
N ASP A 35 -10.04 -31.05 -3.95
CA ASP A 35 -10.91 -30.38 -4.92
C ASP A 35 -10.31 -29.05 -5.39
N MET A 36 -9.38 -28.44 -4.63
CA MET A 36 -8.61 -27.27 -5.11
C MET A 36 -7.74 -27.59 -6.36
N LEU A 37 -7.48 -28.87 -6.62
CA LEU A 37 -6.62 -29.35 -7.69
C LEU A 37 -7.40 -29.82 -8.93
N VAL A 38 -8.73 -29.96 -8.84
CA VAL A 38 -9.54 -30.46 -9.97
C VAL A 38 -9.60 -29.46 -11.13
N SER A 39 -9.85 -29.93 -12.35
CA SER A 39 -9.88 -29.05 -13.53
C SER A 39 -11.08 -28.10 -13.56
N ASP A 40 -12.16 -28.42 -12.86
CA ASP A 40 -13.33 -27.56 -12.73
C ASP A 40 -13.03 -26.38 -11.79
N ASP A 41 -12.97 -25.18 -12.36
CA ASP A 41 -12.59 -23.98 -11.64
C ASP A 41 -13.63 -23.55 -10.59
N ASP A 42 -14.91 -23.88 -10.77
CA ASP A 42 -15.96 -23.55 -9.80
C ASP A 42 -15.82 -24.42 -8.55
N ILE A 43 -15.56 -25.71 -8.72
CA ILE A 43 -15.29 -26.64 -7.62
C ILE A 43 -14.01 -26.22 -6.89
N ALA A 44 -12.94 -25.97 -7.64
CA ALA A 44 -11.64 -25.60 -7.08
C ALA A 44 -11.68 -24.26 -6.33
N ALA A 45 -12.35 -23.25 -6.88
CA ALA A 45 -12.49 -21.95 -6.24
C ALA A 45 -13.30 -22.07 -4.94
N ARG A 46 -14.41 -22.83 -4.94
CA ARG A 46 -15.20 -23.06 -3.72
C ARG A 46 -14.40 -23.76 -2.64
N ALA A 47 -13.65 -24.81 -2.97
CA ALA A 47 -12.79 -25.51 -2.03
C ALA A 47 -11.71 -24.59 -1.44
N ALA A 48 -11.06 -23.78 -2.29
CA ALA A 48 -10.03 -22.83 -1.86
C ALA A 48 -10.60 -21.76 -0.91
N HIS A 49 -11.80 -21.26 -1.18
CA HIS A 49 -12.45 -20.30 -0.31
C HIS A 49 -12.85 -20.89 1.04
N ARG A 50 -13.49 -22.07 1.04
CA ARG A 50 -13.84 -22.79 2.29
C ARG A 50 -12.60 -23.01 3.17
N PHE A 51 -11.48 -23.34 2.54
CA PHE A 51 -10.21 -23.55 3.22
C PHE A 51 -9.54 -22.25 3.72
N LEU A 52 -9.47 -21.20 2.90
CA LEU A 52 -8.64 -20.02 3.21
C LEU A 52 -9.38 -18.89 3.92
N SER A 53 -10.66 -18.65 3.60
CA SER A 53 -11.41 -17.47 4.08
C SER A 53 -11.40 -17.35 5.61
N PRO A 54 -11.65 -18.41 6.41
CA PRO A 54 -11.67 -18.28 7.87
C PRO A 54 -10.35 -17.72 8.45
N ALA A 55 -9.21 -18.20 7.95
CA ALA A 55 -7.90 -17.77 8.42
C ALA A 55 -7.54 -16.37 7.90
N LEU A 56 -7.85 -16.09 6.62
CA LEU A 56 -7.60 -14.79 6.00
C LEU A 56 -8.44 -13.68 6.65
N HIS A 57 -9.73 -13.90 6.89
CA HIS A 57 -10.62 -12.89 7.49
C HIS A 57 -10.12 -12.49 8.88
N ARG A 58 -9.74 -13.48 9.70
CA ARG A 58 -9.18 -13.24 11.03
C ARG A 58 -7.88 -12.44 10.94
N ARG A 59 -6.98 -12.81 10.03
CA ARG A 59 -5.64 -12.21 9.94
C ARG A 59 -5.65 -10.84 9.29
N VAL A 60 -6.36 -10.65 8.18
CA VAL A 60 -6.55 -9.37 7.49
C VAL A 60 -7.16 -8.36 8.44
N ARG A 61 -8.25 -8.71 9.15
CA ARG A 61 -8.84 -7.82 10.17
C ARG A 61 -7.83 -7.39 11.22
N SER A 62 -7.02 -8.32 11.73
CA SER A 62 -5.97 -8.00 12.73
C SER A 62 -4.92 -7.05 12.16
N VAL A 63 -4.49 -7.27 10.92
CA VAL A 63 -3.48 -6.44 10.24
C VAL A 63 -4.02 -5.05 9.93
N VAL A 64 -5.24 -4.94 9.43
CA VAL A 64 -5.88 -3.65 9.15
C VAL A 64 -6.09 -2.86 10.44
N ARG A 65 -6.62 -3.48 11.51
CA ARG A 65 -6.75 -2.79 12.80
C ARG A 65 -5.42 -2.30 13.36
N ALA A 66 -4.33 -3.03 13.12
CA ALA A 66 -3.00 -2.65 13.60
C ALA A 66 -2.36 -1.51 12.80
N TYR A 67 -2.62 -1.41 11.49
CA TYR A 67 -1.86 -0.50 10.61
C TYR A 67 -2.70 0.54 9.86
N ASP A 68 -4.01 0.35 9.79
CA ASP A 68 -4.98 1.26 9.16
C ASP A 68 -6.34 1.19 9.90
N PRO A 69 -6.39 1.54 11.19
CA PRO A 69 -7.61 1.42 11.98
C PRO A 69 -8.75 2.29 11.46
N ALA A 70 -8.44 3.44 10.85
CA ALA A 70 -9.43 4.37 10.29
C ALA A 70 -10.23 3.77 9.13
N SER A 71 -9.63 2.85 8.36
CA SER A 71 -10.30 2.16 7.25
C SER A 71 -11.03 0.88 7.69
N CYS A 72 -10.95 0.51 8.98
CA CYS A 72 -11.55 -0.72 9.50
C CYS A 72 -12.87 -0.46 10.22
N HIS A 73 -13.95 -1.08 9.76
CA HIS A 73 -15.27 -1.04 10.41
C HIS A 73 -15.76 -2.43 10.83
N CYS A 74 -14.83 -3.37 11.10
CA CYS A 74 -15.22 -4.72 11.55
C CYS A 74 -15.75 -4.67 12.99
N HIS A 75 -16.87 -5.36 13.24
CA HIS A 75 -17.49 -5.50 14.57
C HIS A 75 -17.71 -6.98 14.89
N ASP A 76 -17.39 -7.40 16.12
CA ASP A 76 -17.53 -8.78 16.59
C ASP A 76 -16.96 -9.82 15.63
N SER A 77 -17.80 -10.69 15.06
CA SER A 77 -17.47 -11.69 14.05
C SER A 77 -17.67 -11.20 12.61
N ARG A 78 -18.26 -10.02 12.40
CA ARG A 78 -18.53 -9.47 11.07
C ARG A 78 -17.32 -8.73 10.52
N ILE A 79 -16.94 -9.10 9.31
CA ILE A 79 -15.90 -8.45 8.52
C ILE A 79 -16.53 -7.31 7.70
N CYS A 80 -15.89 -6.14 7.69
CA CYS A 80 -16.35 -5.00 6.89
C CYS A 80 -15.93 -5.16 5.43
N ALA A 81 -16.61 -4.47 4.51
CA ALA A 81 -16.38 -4.56 3.07
C ALA A 81 -14.91 -4.29 2.66
N PHE A 82 -14.23 -3.35 3.34
CA PHE A 82 -12.81 -3.08 3.08
C PHE A 82 -11.91 -4.27 3.43
N CYS A 83 -12.11 -4.88 4.60
CA CYS A 83 -11.36 -6.06 5.02
C CYS A 83 -11.72 -7.29 4.18
N GLU A 84 -12.97 -7.42 3.75
CA GLU A 84 -13.43 -8.49 2.86
C GLU A 84 -12.72 -8.41 1.51
N ALA A 85 -12.73 -7.24 0.87
CA ALA A 85 -12.05 -7.03 -0.41
C ALA A 85 -10.55 -7.37 -0.34
N LEU A 86 -9.87 -6.98 0.74
CA LEU A 86 -8.46 -7.33 0.94
C LEU A 86 -8.23 -8.83 1.17
N ALA A 87 -9.16 -9.51 1.84
CA ALA A 87 -9.09 -10.96 2.01
C ALA A 87 -9.35 -11.69 0.69
N ASP A 88 -10.32 -11.24 -0.10
CA ASP A 88 -10.64 -11.75 -1.43
C ASP A 88 -9.47 -11.60 -2.41
N ASP A 89 -8.80 -10.45 -2.41
CA ASP A 89 -7.62 -10.22 -3.24
C ASP A 89 -6.49 -11.22 -2.91
N ILE A 90 -6.26 -11.47 -1.62
CA ILE A 90 -5.26 -12.44 -1.16
C ILE A 90 -5.69 -13.87 -1.51
N LEU A 91 -6.97 -14.19 -1.30
CA LEU A 91 -7.56 -15.49 -1.61
C LEU A 91 -7.41 -15.81 -3.09
N LEU A 92 -7.80 -14.90 -3.98
CA LEU A 92 -7.71 -15.06 -5.43
C LEU A 92 -6.25 -15.25 -5.87
N THR A 93 -5.35 -14.43 -5.33
CA THR A 93 -3.91 -14.55 -5.61
C THR A 93 -3.37 -15.91 -5.16
N ASN A 94 -3.76 -16.38 -3.98
CA ASN A 94 -3.33 -17.67 -3.45
C ASN A 94 -3.94 -18.85 -4.21
N TYR A 95 -5.21 -18.76 -4.59
CA TYR A 95 -5.88 -19.75 -5.43
C TYR A 95 -5.11 -19.93 -6.74
N GLN A 96 -4.83 -18.84 -7.47
CA GLN A 96 -4.05 -18.89 -8.71
C GLN A 96 -2.65 -19.49 -8.50
N ARG A 97 -2.00 -19.19 -7.37
CA ARG A 97 -0.70 -19.78 -7.01
C ARG A 97 -0.79 -21.27 -6.74
N ILE A 98 -1.82 -21.74 -6.02
CA ILE A 98 -2.07 -23.16 -5.78
C ILE A 98 -2.27 -23.88 -7.10
N ARG A 99 -3.07 -23.32 -8.02
CA ARG A 99 -3.32 -23.90 -9.35
C ARG A 99 -2.03 -24.04 -10.17
N LYS A 100 -1.21 -22.99 -10.24
CA LYS A 100 0.10 -23.04 -10.93
C LYS A 100 1.04 -24.08 -10.29
N ALA A 101 1.13 -24.08 -8.97
CA ALA A 101 1.94 -25.02 -8.22
C ALA A 101 1.46 -26.48 -8.41
N ALA A 102 0.15 -26.69 -8.51
CA ALA A 102 -0.46 -27.97 -8.83
C ALA A 102 -0.15 -28.45 -10.26
N CYS A 103 0.22 -27.56 -11.18
CA CYS A 103 0.73 -27.90 -12.51
C CYS A 103 2.27 -28.05 -12.56
N GLY A 104 2.96 -27.96 -11.42
CA GLY A 104 4.41 -28.09 -11.32
C GLY A 104 5.17 -26.77 -11.30
N ASP A 105 4.50 -25.64 -11.50
CA ASP A 105 5.10 -24.29 -11.41
C ASP A 105 5.16 -23.83 -9.94
N LEU A 106 6.06 -24.45 -9.18
CA LEU A 106 6.24 -24.16 -7.76
C LEU A 106 6.94 -22.80 -7.57
N PRO A 107 6.44 -21.94 -6.66
CA PRO A 107 7.09 -20.68 -6.34
C PRO A 107 8.56 -20.84 -5.94
N GLN A 108 9.40 -19.94 -6.44
CA GLN A 108 10.86 -19.95 -6.23
C GLN A 108 11.32 -18.74 -5.40
N THR A 109 12.45 -18.91 -4.71
CA THR A 109 13.19 -17.84 -4.06
C THR A 109 13.91 -16.98 -5.10
N ARG A 110 14.52 -15.86 -4.66
CA ARG A 110 15.37 -15.03 -5.53
C ARG A 110 16.59 -15.77 -6.08
N ALA A 111 17.02 -16.84 -5.42
CA ALA A 111 18.11 -17.69 -5.86
C ALA A 111 17.66 -18.78 -6.86
N GLY A 112 16.37 -18.81 -7.24
CA GLY A 112 15.79 -19.84 -8.12
C GLY A 112 15.44 -21.15 -7.41
N GLU A 113 15.65 -21.24 -6.09
CA GLU A 113 15.33 -22.45 -5.32
C GLU A 113 13.82 -22.55 -5.08
N VAL A 114 13.28 -23.77 -5.17
CA VAL A 114 11.86 -24.02 -4.84
C VAL A 114 11.61 -23.77 -3.36
N ILE A 115 10.53 -23.05 -3.06
CA ILE A 115 10.10 -22.81 -1.67
C ILE A 115 9.58 -24.12 -1.07
N ARG A 116 10.27 -24.63 -0.04
CA ARG A 116 10.01 -25.94 0.57
C ARG A 116 8.58 -26.08 1.10
N GLU A 117 8.02 -25.01 1.64
CA GLU A 117 6.65 -24.99 2.16
C GLU A 117 5.62 -25.24 1.05
N TRP A 118 5.81 -24.63 -0.13
CA TRP A 118 4.93 -24.87 -1.29
C TRP A 118 5.02 -26.32 -1.75
N GLN A 119 6.23 -26.88 -1.84
CA GLN A 119 6.43 -28.26 -2.22
C GLN A 119 5.76 -29.23 -1.22
N SER A 120 5.93 -28.99 0.09
CA SER A 120 5.31 -29.80 1.14
C SER A 120 3.78 -29.74 1.07
N MET A 121 3.21 -28.54 0.93
CA MET A 121 1.77 -28.35 0.88
C MET A 121 1.15 -29.04 -0.34
N ILE A 122 1.71 -28.82 -1.55
CA ILE A 122 1.19 -29.44 -2.78
C ILE A 122 1.31 -30.96 -2.73
N ARG A 123 2.40 -31.49 -2.14
CA ARG A 123 2.52 -32.95 -1.91
C ARG A 123 1.40 -33.47 -1.01
N SER A 124 1.11 -32.79 0.09
CA SER A 124 0.04 -33.20 1.01
C SER A 124 -1.36 -33.06 0.43
N LEU A 125 -1.60 -32.08 -0.44
CA LEU A 125 -2.89 -31.91 -1.14
C LEU A 125 -3.14 -33.00 -2.19
N ARG A 126 -2.08 -33.56 -2.78
CA ARG A 126 -2.16 -34.65 -3.76
C ARG A 126 -2.21 -36.05 -3.13
N ASP A 127 -1.90 -36.16 -1.85
CA ASP A 127 -1.93 -37.43 -1.13
C ASP A 127 -3.35 -37.69 -0.60
N PRO A 128 -4.07 -38.72 -1.10
CA PRO A 128 -5.41 -39.04 -0.64
C PRO A 128 -5.44 -39.48 0.83
N ALA A 129 -4.34 -40.03 1.35
CA ALA A 129 -4.21 -40.37 2.77
C ALA A 129 -3.80 -39.16 3.64
N GLY A 130 -3.44 -38.05 3.00
CA GLY A 130 -2.96 -36.82 3.63
C GLY A 130 -4.06 -35.77 3.75
N ALA A 131 -3.76 -34.56 3.30
CA ALA A 131 -4.72 -33.46 3.34
C ALA A 131 -5.87 -33.67 2.34
N GLY A 132 -5.66 -34.46 1.28
CA GLY A 132 -6.59 -34.64 0.17
C GLY A 132 -7.99 -35.08 0.60
N ALA A 133 -8.09 -36.00 1.56
CA ALA A 133 -9.38 -36.51 2.07
C ALA A 133 -10.03 -35.66 3.18
N ILE A 134 -9.46 -34.51 3.55
CA ILE A 134 -10.01 -33.66 4.60
C ILE A 134 -11.04 -32.70 4.00
N ASN A 135 -12.23 -32.63 4.60
CA ASN A 135 -13.25 -31.66 4.23
C ASN A 135 -12.72 -30.21 4.33
N ALA A 136 -12.97 -29.40 3.31
CA ALA A 136 -12.41 -28.07 3.17
C ALA A 136 -12.85 -27.11 4.29
N ASP A 137 -14.09 -27.22 4.80
CA ASP A 137 -14.56 -26.42 5.94
C ASP A 137 -13.81 -26.77 7.22
N HIS A 138 -13.66 -28.07 7.47
CA HIS A 138 -12.92 -28.56 8.63
C HIS A 138 -11.46 -28.10 8.58
N ALA A 139 -10.81 -28.26 7.42
CA ALA A 139 -9.45 -27.79 7.20
C ALA A 139 -9.31 -26.26 7.37
N GLY A 140 -10.29 -25.48 6.92
CA GLY A 140 -10.32 -24.04 7.12
C GLY A 140 -10.42 -23.63 8.59
N GLY A 141 -11.22 -24.37 9.36
CA GLY A 141 -11.29 -24.23 10.81
C GLY A 141 -9.94 -24.52 11.49
N LEU A 142 -9.29 -25.61 11.11
CA LEU A 142 -7.95 -25.98 11.60
C LEU A 142 -6.92 -24.89 11.27
N LEU A 143 -6.91 -24.40 10.02
CA LEU A 143 -5.99 -23.35 9.59
C LEU A 143 -6.21 -22.04 10.37
N ALA A 144 -7.46 -21.64 10.59
CA ALA A 144 -7.79 -20.43 11.35
C ALA A 144 -7.43 -20.52 12.85
N ALA A 145 -7.40 -21.73 13.41
CA ALA A 145 -6.99 -22.00 14.78
C ALA A 145 -5.46 -22.16 14.93
N TYR A 146 -4.74 -22.50 13.86
CA TYR A 146 -3.33 -22.89 13.92
C TYR A 146 -2.37 -21.79 14.40
N ALA A 147 -2.69 -20.51 14.17
CA ALA A 147 -1.87 -19.32 14.43
C ALA A 147 -0.67 -19.58 15.38
N PRO A 148 0.52 -19.90 14.84
CA PRO A 148 1.63 -20.39 15.65
C PRO A 148 2.00 -19.31 16.65
N SER A 149 1.83 -19.64 17.93
CA SER A 149 2.11 -18.74 19.03
C SER A 149 3.58 -18.30 18.96
N THR A 150 3.84 -17.01 18.93
CA THR A 150 5.19 -16.41 18.86
C THR A 150 5.96 -16.55 20.18
N VAL A 151 5.58 -17.49 21.05
CA VAL A 151 6.23 -17.71 22.33
C VAL A 151 7.62 -18.32 22.07
N PRO A 152 8.71 -17.71 22.56
CA PRO A 152 10.03 -18.27 22.47
C PRO A 152 10.05 -19.67 23.08
N ALA A 153 10.84 -20.58 22.52
CA ALA A 153 10.90 -22.00 22.85
C ALA A 153 11.20 -22.38 24.33
N GLY A 154 11.25 -21.42 25.25
CA GLY A 154 11.50 -21.60 26.69
C GLY A 154 10.28 -21.48 27.61
N GLY A 155 9.09 -21.14 27.10
CA GLY A 155 7.85 -21.14 27.90
C GLY A 155 7.22 -22.52 27.93
N ALA A 156 7.16 -23.16 29.10
CA ALA A 156 6.55 -24.47 29.31
C ALA A 156 5.18 -24.56 28.61
N ARG A 157 5.11 -25.39 27.56
CA ARG A 157 3.86 -25.66 26.82
C ARG A 157 2.87 -26.21 27.84
N SER A 158 1.83 -25.44 28.16
CA SER A 158 0.66 -25.96 28.85
C SER A 158 0.14 -27.12 28.01
N GLY A 159 0.32 -28.33 28.53
CA GLY A 159 0.11 -29.57 27.80
C GLY A 159 -1.37 -29.78 27.52
N LYS A 160 -1.77 -29.66 26.25
CA LYS A 160 -2.82 -30.49 25.62
C LYS A 160 -2.94 -30.18 24.12
N THR A 161 -2.10 -30.77 23.28
CA THR A 161 -2.49 -31.14 21.90
C THR A 161 -1.49 -32.16 21.37
N THR A 162 -1.94 -33.40 21.32
CA THR A 162 -1.31 -34.60 20.75
C THR A 162 -1.31 -34.61 19.20
N SER A 163 -1.24 -33.47 18.50
CA SER A 163 -1.50 -33.42 17.04
C SER A 163 -0.50 -32.63 16.18
N GLU A 164 0.70 -32.26 16.67
CA GLU A 164 1.73 -31.65 15.79
C GLU A 164 2.16 -32.59 14.64
N GLU A 165 2.01 -33.91 14.82
CA GLU A 165 2.20 -34.92 13.75
C GLU A 165 0.99 -35.06 12.82
N GLU A 166 -0.22 -34.73 13.27
CA GLU A 166 -1.46 -35.12 12.59
C GLU A 166 -1.70 -34.34 11.28
N HIS A 167 -1.19 -33.11 11.18
CA HIS A 167 -1.40 -32.24 10.02
C HIS A 167 -0.13 -31.45 9.63
N VAL A 168 0.91 -32.16 9.19
CA VAL A 168 2.20 -31.60 8.73
C VAL A 168 2.03 -30.47 7.69
N TRP A 169 0.92 -30.48 6.94
CA TRP A 169 0.57 -29.51 5.91
C TRP A 169 0.05 -28.15 6.44
N LEU A 170 -0.40 -28.06 7.70
CA LEU A 170 -0.96 -26.82 8.25
C LEU A 170 0.11 -25.73 8.39
N ARG A 171 1.31 -26.08 8.88
CA ARG A 171 2.42 -25.15 9.04
C ARG A 171 2.83 -24.49 7.71
N PRO A 172 3.14 -25.23 6.63
CA PRO A 172 3.48 -24.62 5.36
C PRO A 172 2.31 -23.84 4.75
N ALA A 173 1.07 -24.33 4.87
CA ALA A 173 -0.12 -23.62 4.38
C ALA A 173 -0.29 -22.28 5.11
N TRP A 174 -0.22 -22.26 6.44
CA TRP A 174 -0.27 -21.03 7.22
C TRP A 174 0.85 -20.07 6.84
N ALA A 175 2.09 -20.55 6.72
CA ALA A 175 3.24 -19.72 6.40
C ALA A 175 3.07 -19.02 5.04
N GLN A 176 2.67 -19.76 4.00
CA GLN A 176 2.67 -19.27 2.62
C GLN A 176 1.35 -18.62 2.20
N LEU A 177 0.21 -19.13 2.66
CA LEU A 177 -1.11 -18.69 2.22
C LEU A 177 -1.71 -17.63 3.16
N VAL A 178 -1.32 -17.60 4.43
CA VAL A 178 -1.88 -16.65 5.40
C VAL A 178 -0.83 -15.63 5.84
N ASN A 179 0.25 -16.09 6.47
CA ASN A 179 1.21 -15.22 7.13
C ASN A 179 2.01 -14.35 6.16
N TYR A 180 2.59 -14.95 5.11
CA TYR A 180 3.36 -14.21 4.11
C TYR A 180 2.55 -13.10 3.42
N PRO A 181 1.38 -13.37 2.80
CA PRO A 181 0.62 -12.32 2.11
C PRO A 181 0.08 -11.26 3.08
N THR A 182 -0.35 -11.65 4.28
CA THR A 182 -0.84 -10.66 5.26
C THR A 182 0.27 -9.81 5.88
N ARG A 183 1.50 -10.33 5.98
CA ARG A 183 2.69 -9.53 6.31
C ARG A 183 2.96 -8.49 5.22
N MET A 184 2.87 -8.87 3.95
CA MET A 184 3.03 -7.95 2.82
C MET A 184 1.92 -6.88 2.79
N LEU A 185 0.67 -7.28 3.06
CA LEU A 185 -0.45 -6.36 3.25
C LEU A 185 -0.16 -5.35 4.37
N GLY A 186 0.37 -5.81 5.51
CA GLY A 186 0.71 -4.91 6.61
C GLY A 186 1.74 -3.85 6.21
N ILE A 187 2.75 -4.21 5.41
CA ILE A 187 3.72 -3.24 4.88
C ILE A 187 3.01 -2.22 3.98
N GLU A 188 2.11 -2.67 3.11
CA GLU A 188 1.39 -1.79 2.19
C GLU A 188 0.41 -0.86 2.91
N LEU A 189 -0.34 -1.36 3.89
CA LEU A 189 -1.27 -0.54 4.67
C LEU A 189 -0.54 0.55 5.45
N ARG A 190 0.61 0.24 6.05
CA ARG A 190 1.43 1.27 6.71
C ARG A 190 1.89 2.35 5.71
N ARG A 191 2.24 1.96 4.47
CA ARG A 191 2.58 2.93 3.42
C ARG A 191 1.41 3.83 3.07
N ARG A 192 0.23 3.26 2.86
CA ARG A 192 -0.99 4.04 2.58
C ARG A 192 -1.33 4.97 3.74
N ALA A 193 -1.28 4.48 4.97
CA ALA A 193 -1.54 5.27 6.16
C ALA A 193 -0.50 6.39 6.35
N ALA A 194 0.76 6.17 5.99
CA ALA A 194 1.77 7.21 5.99
C ALA A 194 1.51 8.26 4.91
N VAL A 195 1.23 7.84 3.67
CA VAL A 195 0.94 8.77 2.56
C VAL A 195 -0.28 9.64 2.86
N ARG A 196 -1.33 9.09 3.48
CA ARG A 196 -2.49 9.89 3.91
C ARG A 196 -2.16 10.96 4.97
N ARG A 197 -1.05 10.81 5.70
CA ARG A 197 -0.49 11.79 6.64
C ARG A 197 0.56 12.71 5.99
N GLY A 198 0.66 12.72 4.66
CA GLY A 198 1.67 13.51 3.95
C GLY A 198 3.10 12.98 4.08
N LEU A 199 3.30 11.77 4.62
CA LEU A 199 4.62 11.15 4.72
C LEU A 199 4.99 10.38 3.45
N PRO A 200 6.29 10.27 3.11
CA PRO A 200 6.71 9.49 1.97
C PRO A 200 6.41 8.00 2.15
N ALA A 201 5.96 7.35 1.08
CA ALA A 201 5.67 5.92 1.07
C ALA A 201 6.91 5.05 1.38
N ARG A 202 8.12 5.57 1.16
CA ARG A 202 9.39 4.88 1.42
C ARG A 202 10.37 5.83 2.09
N PRO A 203 10.26 6.05 3.41
CA PRO A 203 11.08 7.05 4.11
C PRO A 203 12.57 6.73 4.00
N MET A 204 12.96 5.46 4.12
CA MET A 204 14.37 5.05 4.00
C MET A 204 14.96 5.36 2.63
N ARG A 205 14.20 5.11 1.55
CA ARG A 205 14.65 5.46 0.19
C ARG A 205 14.78 6.97 0.02
N SER A 206 13.94 7.75 0.70
CA SER A 206 13.99 9.21 0.67
C SER A 206 15.24 9.72 1.40
N LEU A 207 15.56 9.14 2.57
CA LEU A 207 16.84 9.39 3.27
C LEU A 207 18.04 8.99 2.42
N ASP A 208 18.01 7.81 1.78
CA ASP A 208 19.12 7.31 0.95
C ASP A 208 19.37 8.18 -0.29
N ALA A 209 18.32 8.78 -0.85
CA ALA A 209 18.39 9.66 -2.00
C ALA A 209 18.71 11.12 -1.62
N SER A 210 18.68 11.47 -0.33
CA SER A 210 18.96 12.81 0.16
C SER A 210 20.43 13.19 -0.06
N PRO A 211 20.73 14.47 -0.34
CA PRO A 211 22.10 14.99 -0.31
C PRO A 211 22.81 14.74 1.04
N VAL A 212 22.07 14.55 2.13
CA VAL A 212 22.63 14.30 3.46
C VAL A 212 23.09 12.84 3.65
N ALA A 213 22.65 11.89 2.82
CA ALA A 213 22.92 10.46 2.96
C ALA A 213 24.43 10.16 3.06
N GLY A 214 25.23 10.84 2.24
CA GLY A 214 26.69 10.70 2.27
C GLY A 214 27.31 11.13 3.61
N ARG A 215 26.75 12.16 4.25
CA ARG A 215 27.22 12.67 5.54
C ARG A 215 26.77 11.80 6.70
N LEU A 216 25.53 11.31 6.67
CA LEU A 216 25.03 10.38 7.68
C LEU A 216 25.87 9.10 7.74
N ARG A 217 26.32 8.57 6.59
CA ARG A 217 27.21 7.41 6.54
C ARG A 217 28.55 7.58 7.26
N MET A 218 28.98 8.82 7.53
CA MET A 218 30.20 9.09 8.30
C MET A 218 30.02 8.95 9.82
N ASP A 219 28.77 8.95 10.31
CA ASP A 219 28.41 8.64 11.70
C ASP A 219 27.36 7.50 11.69
N PRO A 220 27.80 6.23 11.66
CA PRO A 220 26.91 5.07 11.55
C PRO A 220 25.89 4.97 12.69
N VAL A 221 26.23 5.47 13.88
CA VAL A 221 25.32 5.47 15.03
C VAL A 221 24.21 6.49 14.81
N ALA A 222 24.56 7.70 14.32
CA ALA A 222 23.57 8.72 13.99
C ALA A 222 22.68 8.32 12.80
N ASP A 223 23.23 7.67 11.77
CA ASP A 223 22.43 7.13 10.65
C ASP A 223 21.43 6.06 11.14
N SER A 224 21.89 5.11 11.94
CA SER A 224 21.04 4.05 12.50
C SER A 224 19.94 4.63 13.42
N ALA A 225 20.32 5.52 14.34
CA ALA A 225 19.40 6.22 15.24
C ALA A 225 18.32 6.99 14.47
N LEU A 226 18.71 7.76 13.45
CA LEU A 226 17.77 8.53 12.64
C LEU A 226 16.82 7.62 11.85
N ARG A 227 17.31 6.51 11.30
CA ARG A 227 16.48 5.56 10.55
C ARG A 227 15.46 4.87 11.44
N GLU A 228 15.89 4.37 12.60
CA GLU A 228 15.00 3.76 13.59
C GLU A 228 13.94 4.77 14.06
N PHE A 229 14.35 6.00 14.38
CA PHE A 229 13.45 7.09 14.76
C PHE A 229 12.39 7.38 13.68
N VAL A 230 12.82 7.53 12.42
CA VAL A 230 11.93 7.78 11.28
C VAL A 230 10.96 6.60 11.08
N VAL A 231 11.43 5.36 11.23
CA VAL A 231 10.57 4.17 11.18
C VAL A 231 9.57 4.17 12.33
N GLY A 232 9.99 4.55 13.55
CA GLY A 232 9.12 4.68 14.73
C GLY A 232 8.03 5.73 14.55
N LEU A 233 8.38 6.91 14.02
CA LEU A 233 7.42 7.96 13.66
C LEU A 233 6.43 7.46 12.60
N TRP A 234 6.95 6.82 11.55
CA TRP A 234 6.16 6.28 10.46
C TRP A 234 5.19 5.18 10.93
N ALA A 235 5.64 4.32 11.84
CA ALA A 235 4.88 3.23 12.43
C ALA A 235 4.01 3.64 13.65
N GLN A 236 4.02 4.92 14.05
CA GLN A 236 3.30 5.43 15.21
C GLN A 236 3.65 4.72 16.54
N VAL A 237 4.91 4.30 16.72
CA VAL A 237 5.39 3.74 18.01
C VAL A 237 5.19 4.77 19.11
N ALA A 238 4.67 4.38 20.28
CA ALA A 238 4.27 5.29 21.36
C ALA A 238 5.36 6.32 21.69
N ASP A 239 6.59 5.85 21.91
CA ASP A 239 7.78 6.68 22.04
C ASP A 239 8.76 6.39 20.90
N PRO A 240 8.89 7.27 19.89
CA PRO A 240 9.87 7.07 18.81
C PRO A 240 11.31 7.33 19.26
N TYR A 241 11.53 7.93 20.44
CA TYR A 241 12.87 8.21 20.99
C TYR A 241 13.48 7.01 21.74
N ASP A 242 12.69 5.96 21.99
CA ASP A 242 13.22 4.68 22.43
C ASP A 242 13.87 3.97 21.23
N LEU A 243 15.20 3.88 21.22
CA LEU A 243 16.03 3.38 20.12
C LEU A 243 16.77 2.07 20.47
N PRO A 244 16.06 1.00 20.85
CA PRO A 244 16.68 -0.22 21.35
C PRO A 244 17.51 -0.95 20.29
N GLU A 245 17.12 -0.90 19.01
CA GLU A 245 17.86 -1.59 17.95
C GLU A 245 19.21 -0.92 17.69
N THR A 246 19.25 0.42 17.68
CA THR A 246 20.48 1.21 17.56
C THR A 246 21.41 0.93 18.73
N SER A 247 20.91 0.98 19.96
CA SER A 247 21.67 0.68 21.17
C SER A 247 22.28 -0.73 21.13
N ALA A 248 21.48 -1.74 20.77
CA ALA A 248 21.94 -3.12 20.68
C ALA A 248 22.97 -3.33 19.55
N THR A 249 22.75 -2.73 18.38
CA THR A 249 23.60 -2.93 17.19
C THR A 249 24.98 -2.29 17.34
N HIS A 250 25.04 -1.10 17.97
CA HIS A 250 26.27 -0.33 18.09
C HIS A 250 26.93 -0.41 19.48
N GLY A 251 26.32 -1.15 20.42
CA GLY A 251 26.84 -1.27 21.79
C GLY A 251 26.88 0.06 22.54
N VAL A 252 25.94 0.96 22.26
CA VAL A 252 25.86 2.30 22.86
C VAL A 252 24.72 2.36 23.88
N SER A 253 24.87 3.20 24.91
CA SER A 253 23.80 3.45 25.87
C SER A 253 22.61 4.18 25.22
N ALA A 254 21.43 4.13 25.85
CA ALA A 254 20.24 4.85 25.37
C ALA A 254 20.48 6.36 25.26
N ALA A 255 21.22 6.95 26.21
CA ALA A 255 21.59 8.37 26.17
C ALA A 255 22.47 8.70 24.96
N GLN A 256 23.46 7.85 24.66
CA GLN A 256 24.32 8.02 23.49
C GLN A 256 23.56 7.83 22.17
N ALA A 257 22.58 6.93 22.12
CA ALA A 257 21.69 6.77 20.97
C ALA A 257 20.82 8.03 20.78
N GLY A 258 20.31 8.63 21.86
CA GLY A 258 19.59 9.90 21.83
C GLY A 258 20.45 11.07 21.32
N GLU A 259 21.68 11.20 21.81
CA GLU A 259 22.63 12.21 21.31
C GLU A 259 22.98 11.99 19.83
N ALA A 260 23.12 10.74 19.40
CA ALA A 260 23.37 10.39 18.01
C ALA A 260 22.17 10.75 17.11
N LEU A 261 20.94 10.50 17.58
CA LEU A 261 19.73 10.95 16.91
C LEU A 261 19.73 12.48 16.74
N ASP A 262 20.04 13.24 17.79
CA ASP A 262 20.06 14.69 17.72
C ASP A 262 21.10 15.22 16.71
N ARG A 263 22.27 14.59 16.62
CA ARG A 263 23.25 14.88 15.56
C ARG A 263 22.71 14.57 14.17
N GLY A 264 22.09 13.41 13.98
CA GLY A 264 21.46 13.03 12.71
C GLY A 264 20.37 14.01 12.27
N ARG A 265 19.50 14.42 13.20
CA ARG A 265 18.46 15.43 12.97
C ARG A 265 19.04 16.81 12.67
N ALA A 266 20.10 17.22 13.36
CA ALA A 266 20.78 18.49 13.08
C ALA A 266 21.39 18.50 11.67
N LEU A 267 21.99 17.38 11.23
CA LEU A 267 22.50 17.23 9.87
C LEU A 267 21.38 17.33 8.82
N LEU A 268 20.25 16.65 9.06
CA LEU A 268 19.10 16.68 8.16
C LEU A 268 18.53 18.10 8.03
N ARG A 269 18.29 18.79 9.16
CA ARG A 269 17.83 20.20 9.16
C ARG A 269 18.75 21.14 8.39
N ARG A 270 20.07 20.97 8.56
CA ARG A 270 21.06 21.86 7.93
C ARG A 270 21.17 21.66 6.42
N HIS A 271 20.98 20.44 5.93
CA HIS A 271 21.33 20.08 4.55
C HIS A 271 20.15 19.64 3.68
N ASP A 272 19.01 19.31 4.27
CA ASP A 272 17.79 18.90 3.56
C ASP A 272 16.54 19.24 4.39
N LEU A 273 16.34 20.55 4.62
CA LEU A 273 15.21 21.09 5.38
C LEU A 273 13.84 20.61 4.88
N PRO A 274 13.57 20.50 3.56
CA PRO A 274 12.30 19.95 3.08
C PRO A 274 12.09 18.51 3.55
N LEU A 275 13.13 17.68 3.51
CA LEU A 275 13.04 16.29 3.96
C LEU A 275 12.90 16.18 5.47
N ASP A 276 13.60 17.02 6.25
CA ASP A 276 13.40 17.14 7.70
C ASP A 276 11.95 17.50 8.05
N THR A 277 11.41 18.50 7.35
CA THR A 277 10.05 18.99 7.58
C THR A 277 9.03 17.88 7.36
N VAL A 278 9.15 17.18 6.24
CA VAL A 278 8.23 16.10 5.86
C VAL A 278 8.41 14.86 6.74
N LEU A 279 9.63 14.42 7.01
CA LEU A 279 9.87 13.17 7.74
C LEU A 279 9.74 13.31 9.26
N LEU A 280 10.11 14.47 9.81
CA LEU A 280 10.28 14.64 11.25
C LEU A 280 9.37 15.73 11.82
N ALA A 281 9.49 16.96 11.32
CA ALA A 281 8.83 18.11 11.97
C ALA A 281 7.30 17.98 11.94
N ASN A 282 6.71 17.70 10.78
CA ASN A 282 5.26 17.56 10.63
C ASN A 282 4.70 16.40 11.48
N PRO A 283 5.25 15.17 11.42
CA PRO A 283 4.79 14.08 12.29
C PRO A 283 4.92 14.36 13.77
N LEU A 284 5.99 15.03 14.20
CA LEU A 284 6.16 15.39 15.61
C LEU A 284 5.12 16.41 16.06
N ALA A 285 4.83 17.42 15.23
CA ALA A 285 3.80 18.42 15.50
C ALA A 285 2.39 17.79 15.59
N GLU A 286 2.05 16.87 14.68
CA GLU A 286 0.79 16.13 14.71
C GLU A 286 0.62 15.33 16.01
N ARG A 287 1.70 14.74 16.51
CA ARG A 287 1.70 13.91 17.74
C ARG A 287 1.64 14.73 19.01
N ALA A 288 2.21 15.94 19.00
CA ALA A 288 2.12 16.88 20.10
C ALA A 288 0.66 17.34 20.32
N GLY A 289 -0.17 17.32 19.27
CA GLY A 289 -1.54 17.79 19.32
C GLY A 289 -1.64 19.32 19.47
N PRO A 290 -2.83 19.91 19.21
CA PRO A 290 -3.02 21.36 19.25
C PRO A 290 -2.81 21.97 20.64
N GLU A 291 -2.96 21.18 21.72
CA GLU A 291 -2.81 21.66 23.10
C GLU A 291 -1.35 21.79 23.55
N SER A 292 -0.42 21.05 22.94
CA SER A 292 1.00 21.04 23.33
C SER A 292 1.86 22.02 22.52
N LEU A 293 1.36 22.50 21.38
CA LEU A 293 1.99 23.58 20.61
C LEU A 293 1.97 24.93 21.33
N SER A 294 1.08 25.12 22.31
CA SER A 294 1.05 26.29 23.19
C SER A 294 2.04 26.21 24.36
N ALA A 295 2.63 25.04 24.63
CA ALA A 295 3.58 24.81 25.72
C ALA A 295 5.06 24.74 25.26
N LEU A 296 5.30 24.80 23.95
CA LEU A 296 6.65 24.83 23.37
C LEU A 296 7.22 26.25 23.19
N ASP A 297 6.52 27.28 23.68
CA ASP A 297 7.09 28.62 23.89
C ASP A 297 7.31 28.85 25.39
N GLY A 298 8.59 28.92 25.78
CA GLY A 298 8.95 29.16 27.17
C GLY A 298 10.44 29.31 27.39
N ASP A 299 11.22 28.23 27.31
CA ASP A 299 12.47 28.23 28.10
C ASP A 299 13.73 27.58 27.51
N ARG A 300 13.76 27.19 26.22
CA ARG A 300 15.02 26.67 25.61
C ARG A 300 15.36 27.13 24.20
N LEU A 301 14.65 28.11 23.65
CA LEU A 301 15.11 28.82 22.46
C LEU A 301 15.71 30.16 22.89
N VAL A 302 16.97 30.12 23.35
CA VAL A 302 17.80 31.33 23.32
C VAL A 302 18.04 31.64 21.85
N ALA A 303 17.15 32.45 21.29
CA ALA A 303 17.30 33.06 20.00
C ALA A 303 18.62 33.84 19.99
N ARG A 304 19.53 33.46 19.09
CA ARG A 304 20.42 34.45 18.49
C ARG A 304 19.55 35.26 17.52
N PRO A 305 19.40 36.58 17.71
CA PRO A 305 18.76 37.42 16.73
C PRO A 305 19.78 37.64 15.62
N ASP A 306 19.66 36.87 14.53
CA ASP A 306 20.16 37.15 13.18
C ASP A 306 20.29 35.82 12.42
N GLU A 307 19.17 35.21 12.02
CA GLU A 307 19.15 34.25 10.90
C GLU A 307 17.71 34.20 10.38
N HIS A 308 17.57 34.48 9.08
CA HIS A 308 16.29 34.75 8.42
C HIS A 308 15.31 33.59 8.57
N CYS A 309 14.27 33.79 9.39
CA CYS A 309 13.12 32.90 9.45
C CYS A 309 12.29 33.14 8.19
N THR A 310 12.51 32.31 7.15
CA THR A 310 11.58 32.26 6.02
C THR A 310 10.27 31.66 6.52
N THR A 311 9.18 32.37 6.31
CA THR A 311 7.85 31.87 6.64
C THR A 311 7.59 30.56 5.88
N VAL A 312 6.75 29.68 6.42
CA VAL A 312 6.37 28.40 5.77
C VAL A 312 5.88 28.62 4.33
N GLU A 313 5.27 29.77 4.05
CA GLU A 313 4.84 30.19 2.71
C GLU A 313 6.02 30.54 1.79
N GLN A 314 7.08 31.17 2.30
CA GLN A 314 8.32 31.42 1.54
C GLN A 314 9.08 30.13 1.26
N ALA A 315 9.20 29.23 2.24
CA ALA A 315 9.83 27.92 2.02
C ALA A 315 9.06 27.11 0.96
N ARG A 316 7.72 27.18 0.98
CA ARG A 316 6.87 26.56 -0.04
C ARG A 316 7.06 27.21 -1.41
N ALA A 317 7.13 28.55 -1.49
CA ALA A 317 7.37 29.28 -2.73
C ALA A 317 8.77 28.97 -3.33
N GLU A 318 9.79 28.82 -2.50
CA GLU A 318 11.15 28.46 -2.93
C GLU A 318 11.23 27.04 -3.48
N ILE A 319 10.57 26.07 -2.82
CA ILE A 319 10.48 24.69 -3.31
C ILE A 319 9.73 24.64 -4.65
N THR A 320 8.61 25.36 -4.77
CA THR A 320 7.85 25.47 -6.04
C THR A 320 8.67 26.12 -7.16
N ALA A 321 9.43 27.16 -6.86
CA ALA A 321 10.32 27.82 -7.82
C ALA A 321 11.48 26.91 -8.27
N ARG A 322 12.07 26.15 -7.34
CA ARG A 322 13.19 25.24 -7.63
C ARG A 322 12.76 24.04 -8.49
N ILE A 323 11.62 23.44 -8.18
CA ILE A 323 11.04 22.33 -8.97
C ILE A 323 10.67 22.82 -10.37
N SER A 324 10.13 24.03 -10.49
CA SER A 324 9.83 24.66 -11.79
C SER A 324 11.11 24.88 -12.62
N GLY A 325 12.21 25.30 -11.98
CA GLY A 325 13.50 25.47 -12.64
C GLY A 325 14.12 24.15 -13.13
N GLU A 326 14.08 23.09 -12.31
CA GLU A 326 14.60 21.77 -12.68
C GLU A 326 13.80 21.12 -13.83
N LEU A 327 12.48 21.32 -13.86
CA LEU A 327 11.62 20.83 -14.96
C LEU A 327 11.83 21.60 -16.27
N THR A 328 12.09 22.90 -16.19
CA THR A 328 12.47 23.70 -17.36
C THR A 328 13.81 23.22 -17.92
N GLY A 329 14.77 22.91 -17.05
CA GLY A 329 16.04 22.30 -17.45
C GLY A 329 15.90 20.89 -18.06
N ILE A 330 14.96 20.06 -17.59
CA ILE A 330 14.69 18.72 -18.17
C ILE A 330 14.01 18.83 -19.54
N ALA A 331 13.13 19.83 -19.73
CA ALA A 331 12.49 20.11 -21.01
C ALA A 331 13.48 20.63 -22.06
N GLU A 332 14.47 21.42 -21.64
CA GLU A 332 15.50 21.99 -22.53
C GLU A 332 16.65 21.02 -22.83
N SER A 333 16.94 20.05 -21.95
CA SER A 333 18.12 19.17 -22.06
C SER A 333 17.90 17.82 -22.76
N ARG A 334 16.71 17.54 -23.28
CA ARG A 334 16.39 16.24 -23.89
C ARG A 334 15.89 16.35 -25.33
N HIS A 335 16.84 16.36 -26.26
CA HIS A 335 16.61 15.79 -27.60
C HIS A 335 16.34 14.28 -27.46
N TRP A 336 15.07 13.92 -27.35
CA TRP A 336 14.62 12.53 -27.31
C TRP A 336 14.72 11.95 -28.72
N ASN A 337 15.71 11.07 -28.92
CA ASN A 337 15.87 10.29 -30.15
C ASN A 337 14.61 9.47 -30.43
N SER A 338 14.00 9.75 -31.57
CA SER A 338 12.72 9.27 -32.06
C SER A 338 12.78 7.83 -32.58
N LYS A 339 12.63 6.80 -31.73
CA LYS A 339 12.40 5.40 -32.17
C LYS A 339 11.55 4.55 -31.19
N ALA A 340 10.49 5.10 -30.62
CA ALA A 340 9.44 4.30 -29.97
C ALA A 340 8.07 4.68 -30.57
N PRO A 341 7.15 3.72 -30.79
CA PRO A 341 5.90 3.99 -31.48
C PRO A 341 5.00 4.88 -30.62
N MET A 342 4.56 5.99 -31.23
CA MET A 342 3.67 7.02 -30.72
C MET A 342 2.46 6.45 -29.97
N PHE A 343 2.43 6.62 -28.64
CA PHE A 343 1.21 7.09 -28.00
C PHE A 343 1.26 8.62 -28.10
N SER A 344 0.46 9.19 -28.99
CA SER A 344 0.29 10.64 -29.06
C SER A 344 -0.22 11.14 -27.71
N HIS A 345 0.57 11.90 -26.96
CA HIS A 345 0.20 12.45 -25.65
C HIS A 345 -0.87 13.56 -25.72
N GLY A 346 -1.22 14.03 -26.93
CA GLY A 346 -2.17 15.13 -27.16
C GLY A 346 -3.57 14.94 -26.53
N PRO A 347 -4.20 13.76 -26.59
CA PRO A 347 -5.54 13.58 -26.05
C PRO A 347 -5.57 13.70 -24.52
N LEU A 348 -4.63 13.06 -23.81
CA LEU A 348 -4.58 13.11 -22.35
C LEU A 348 -4.37 14.54 -21.85
N VAL A 349 -3.47 15.28 -22.51
CA VAL A 349 -3.21 16.70 -22.22
C VAL A 349 -4.47 17.55 -22.37
N SER A 350 -5.26 17.33 -23.42
CA SER A 350 -6.47 18.13 -23.69
C SER A 350 -7.57 17.90 -22.63
N VAL A 351 -7.73 16.67 -22.14
CA VAL A 351 -8.65 16.37 -21.03
C VAL A 351 -8.17 16.95 -19.70
N LEU A 352 -6.87 16.89 -19.42
CA LEU A 352 -6.30 17.50 -18.20
C LEU A 352 -6.45 19.03 -18.20
N ARG A 353 -6.21 19.68 -19.35
CA ARG A 353 -6.43 21.14 -19.51
C ARG A 353 -7.89 21.52 -19.26
N SER A 354 -8.83 20.76 -19.83
CA SER A 354 -10.27 21.01 -19.65
C SER A 354 -10.75 20.85 -18.20
N LEU A 355 -10.13 19.93 -17.44
CA LEU A 355 -10.41 19.74 -16.02
C LEU A 355 -9.92 20.91 -15.17
N VAL A 356 -8.78 21.50 -15.52
CA VAL A 356 -8.24 22.69 -14.85
C VAL A 356 -9.07 23.93 -15.19
N ASP A 357 -9.42 24.13 -16.47
CA ASP A 357 -10.29 25.23 -16.89
C ASP A 357 -11.63 25.21 -16.12
N LEU A 358 -12.22 24.02 -15.91
CA LEU A 358 -13.45 23.86 -15.13
C LEU A 358 -13.26 24.24 -13.65
N ALA A 359 -12.13 23.86 -13.05
CA ALA A 359 -11.80 24.21 -11.66
C ALA A 359 -11.61 25.72 -11.46
N GLU A 360 -11.13 26.42 -12.48
CA GLU A 360 -10.98 27.88 -12.51
C GLU A 360 -12.29 28.63 -12.87
N GLY A 361 -13.40 27.91 -13.05
CA GLY A 361 -14.72 28.49 -13.29
C GLY A 361 -15.08 28.71 -14.76
N SER A 362 -14.30 28.15 -15.70
CA SER A 362 -14.62 28.14 -17.13
C SER A 362 -15.77 27.17 -17.45
N ARG A 363 -16.42 27.36 -18.61
CA ARG A 363 -17.57 26.56 -19.07
C ARG A 363 -17.20 25.33 -19.92
N ALA A 364 -15.92 24.96 -19.97
CA ALA A 364 -15.49 23.77 -20.72
C ALA A 364 -16.02 22.50 -20.04
N ASP A 365 -16.74 21.66 -20.79
CA ASP A 365 -17.25 20.37 -20.30
C ASP A 365 -16.20 19.27 -20.61
N PRO A 366 -15.46 18.76 -19.60
CA PRO A 366 -14.39 17.80 -19.82
C PRO A 366 -14.91 16.48 -20.41
N ALA A 367 -16.18 16.14 -20.17
CA ALA A 367 -16.79 14.95 -20.75
C ALA A 367 -17.07 15.12 -22.25
N LYS A 368 -17.31 16.34 -22.74
CA LYS A 368 -17.40 16.59 -24.19
C LYS A 368 -16.04 16.44 -24.87
N VAL A 369 -14.97 16.89 -24.22
CA VAL A 369 -13.59 16.74 -24.76
C VAL A 369 -13.17 15.28 -24.77
N CYS A 370 -13.41 14.55 -23.68
CA CYS A 370 -13.14 13.12 -23.59
C CYS A 370 -13.91 12.30 -24.65
N ARG A 371 -15.18 12.66 -24.91
CA ARG A 371 -16.03 12.09 -25.97
C ARG A 371 -15.46 12.34 -27.36
N GLY A 372 -15.08 13.59 -27.66
CA GLY A 372 -14.56 14.01 -28.96
C GLY A 372 -13.25 13.32 -29.36
N MET A 373 -12.43 12.96 -28.38
CA MET A 373 -11.13 12.32 -28.63
C MET A 373 -11.18 10.80 -28.60
N GLY A 374 -12.03 10.21 -27.76
CA GLY A 374 -12.07 8.76 -27.54
C GLY A 374 -13.16 8.02 -28.31
N GLY A 375 -14.10 8.74 -28.94
CA GLY A 375 -15.29 8.13 -29.57
C GLY A 375 -16.19 7.39 -28.56
N ILE A 376 -16.01 7.64 -27.26
CA ILE A 376 -16.73 6.98 -26.18
C ILE A 376 -18.06 7.70 -25.91
N GLY A 377 -19.09 6.94 -25.53
CA GLY A 377 -20.41 7.49 -25.19
C GLY A 377 -20.36 8.46 -23.99
N GLU A 378 -21.34 9.35 -23.89
CA GLU A 378 -21.37 10.43 -22.87
C GLU A 378 -21.22 9.93 -21.43
N ASP A 379 -21.91 8.85 -21.07
CA ASP A 379 -21.83 8.29 -19.72
C ASP A 379 -20.45 7.66 -19.43
N ALA A 380 -19.81 7.08 -20.44
CA ALA A 380 -18.46 6.54 -20.32
C ALA A 380 -17.43 7.67 -20.19
N ALA A 381 -17.59 8.75 -20.96
CA ALA A 381 -16.77 9.95 -20.85
C ALA A 381 -16.89 10.59 -19.46
N ARG A 382 -18.11 10.74 -18.93
CA ARG A 382 -18.33 11.27 -17.57
C ARG A 382 -17.67 10.39 -16.50
N ARG A 383 -17.78 9.06 -16.61
CA ARG A 383 -17.13 8.13 -15.67
C ARG A 383 -15.61 8.22 -15.69
N GLU A 384 -15.00 8.30 -16.87
CA GLU A 384 -13.55 8.41 -17.00
C GLU A 384 -13.03 9.77 -16.51
N VAL A 385 -13.76 10.86 -16.80
CA VAL A 385 -13.46 12.18 -16.23
C VAL A 385 -13.54 12.16 -14.69
N SER A 386 -14.57 11.54 -14.11
CA SER A 386 -14.70 11.40 -12.65
C SER A 386 -13.60 10.55 -12.04
N ARG A 387 -13.22 9.44 -12.68
CA ARG A 387 -12.09 8.59 -12.23
C ARG A 387 -10.78 9.36 -12.25
N LEU A 388 -10.52 10.09 -13.34
CA LEU A 388 -9.32 10.90 -13.48
C LEU A 388 -9.28 12.02 -12.43
N ALA A 389 -10.41 12.68 -12.17
CA ALA A 389 -10.52 13.69 -11.12
C ALA A 389 -10.23 13.12 -9.72
N VAL A 390 -10.75 11.93 -9.41
CA VAL A 390 -10.45 11.24 -8.15
C VAL A 390 -8.96 10.92 -8.05
N LEU A 391 -8.37 10.32 -9.09
CA LEU A 391 -6.94 9.99 -9.13
C LEU A 391 -6.04 11.23 -8.98
N LEU A 392 -6.40 12.34 -9.62
CA LEU A 392 -5.69 13.62 -9.50
C LEU A 392 -5.81 14.19 -8.07
N SER A 393 -6.99 14.10 -7.46
CA SER A 393 -7.22 14.54 -6.08
C SER A 393 -6.46 13.70 -5.05
N GLU A 394 -6.44 12.37 -5.23
CA GLU A 394 -5.72 11.44 -4.35
C GLU A 394 -4.20 11.55 -4.49
N ALA A 395 -3.72 11.93 -5.67
CA ALA A 395 -2.31 12.12 -5.92
C ALA A 395 -1.76 13.47 -5.40
N GLY A 396 -2.60 14.37 -4.88
CA GLY A 396 -2.17 15.63 -4.25
C GLY A 396 -1.33 16.52 -5.16
N ILE A 397 -1.70 16.58 -6.45
CA ILE A 397 -0.82 17.08 -7.51
C ILE A 397 -0.84 18.61 -7.60
N ALA A 398 0.13 19.27 -6.95
CA ALA A 398 0.44 20.70 -7.14
C ALA A 398 1.27 20.99 -8.42
N TRP A 399 1.65 19.97 -9.18
CA TRP A 399 2.47 20.10 -10.41
C TRP A 399 1.65 20.13 -11.71
N LEU A 400 0.31 19.99 -11.63
CA LEU A 400 -0.57 20.04 -12.81
C LEU A 400 -0.49 21.40 -13.52
N ASP A 401 -0.45 22.49 -12.74
CA ASP A 401 -0.34 23.86 -13.23
C ASP A 401 0.96 24.06 -14.01
N GLY A 402 2.07 23.50 -13.53
CA GLY A 402 3.38 23.53 -14.19
C GLY A 402 3.43 22.69 -15.47
N LEU A 403 2.72 21.56 -15.51
CA LEU A 403 2.66 20.70 -16.70
C LEU A 403 1.81 21.35 -17.81
N LEU A 404 0.75 22.07 -17.44
CA LEU A 404 -0.12 22.77 -18.38
C LEU A 404 0.49 24.07 -18.91
N THR A 405 1.14 24.88 -18.06
CA THR A 405 1.87 26.09 -18.51
C THR A 405 3.09 25.75 -19.37
N GLY A 406 3.77 24.63 -19.11
CA GLY A 406 4.86 24.15 -19.97
C GLY A 406 4.40 23.78 -21.39
N LEU A 407 3.18 23.25 -21.54
CA LEU A 407 2.61 22.86 -22.83
C LEU A 407 2.11 24.05 -23.65
N GLU A 408 1.59 25.11 -23.01
CA GLU A 408 1.20 26.35 -23.69
C GLU A 408 2.40 27.06 -24.35
N ARG A 409 3.57 27.04 -23.70
CA ARG A 409 4.80 27.60 -24.29
C ARG A 409 5.30 26.79 -25.50
N SER A 410 5.10 25.47 -25.48
CA SER A 410 5.47 24.59 -26.60
C SER A 410 4.57 24.79 -27.82
N GLU A 411 3.26 25.04 -27.62
CA GLU A 411 2.31 25.31 -28.71
C GLU A 411 2.57 26.69 -29.35
N MET A 412 2.99 27.69 -28.56
CA MET A 412 3.35 29.02 -29.09
C MET A 412 4.67 29.03 -29.87
N CYS A 413 5.64 28.16 -29.54
CA CYS A 413 6.88 28.03 -30.31
C CYS A 413 6.71 27.21 -31.60
N GLY A 414 5.70 26.34 -31.70
CA GLY A 414 5.40 25.56 -32.90
C GLY A 414 4.64 26.32 -34.00
N ALA A 415 4.05 27.47 -33.71
CA ALA A 415 3.28 28.27 -34.66
C ALA A 415 4.11 29.32 -35.44
N ARG A 416 5.44 29.30 -35.32
CA ARG A 416 6.39 30.12 -36.11
C ARG A 416 7.47 29.29 -36.80
N GLY A 417 7.13 28.09 -37.25
CA GLY A 417 7.97 27.24 -38.11
C GLY A 417 7.31 27.03 -39.47
#